data_AF-A0A811JR13-F1
#
_entry.id   AF-A0A811JR13-F1
#
_cell.length_a   1.000
_cell.length_b   1.000
_cell.length_c   1.000
_cell.angle_alpha   90.00
_cell.angle_beta   90.00
_cell.angle_gamma   90.00
#
_symmetry.space_group_name_H-M   'P 1'
#
loop_
_entity.id
_entity.type
_entity.pdbx_description
1 polymer ?
#
loop_
_entity_poly.entity_id
_entity_poly.type
_entity_poly.pdbx_seq_one_letter_code
_entity_poly.pdbx_strand_id
1 'polypeptide(L)'
;MSSPPAPMRQMLHSSARRFIWASLAVSIGATVLFNLTYVNNRRRNYEAFYASYDPYKRMQEICSYERKYLHTCPTELAKRAEEKGIEISPL
;
A
#
# COMPACT_ATOMS: atom_id res chain seq x y z
N MET A 1 20.49 31.76 53.24
CA MET A 1 20.74 30.31 53.17
C MET A 1 20.92 29.95 51.70
N SER A 2 22.13 29.59 51.28
CA SER A 2 22.40 29.13 49.92
C SER A 2 21.85 27.71 49.75
N SER A 3 21.16 27.45 48.64
CA SER A 3 20.64 26.12 48.30
C SER A 3 21.77 25.10 48.22
N PRO A 4 21.55 23.83 48.65
CA PRO A 4 22.57 22.80 48.57
C PRO A 4 22.93 22.52 47.10
N PRO A 5 24.19 22.17 46.81
CA PRO A 5 24.64 21.88 45.44
C PRO A 5 23.85 20.70 44.87
N ALA A 6 23.45 20.80 43.61
CA ALA A 6 22.72 19.74 42.92
C ALA A 6 23.52 18.42 42.96
N PRO A 7 22.87 17.26 43.18
CA PRO A 7 23.56 15.98 43.24
C PRO A 7 24.23 15.67 41.89
N MET A 8 25.57 15.67 41.85
CA MET A 8 26.37 15.46 40.62
C MET A 8 26.66 13.96 40.32
N ARG A 9 26.16 13.04 41.14
CA ARG A 9 26.36 11.59 40.92
C ARG A 9 25.32 11.04 39.93
N GLN A 10 25.74 10.14 39.04
CA GLN A 10 24.90 9.43 38.06
C GLN A 10 24.28 10.27 36.93
N MET A 11 24.77 11.51 36.68
CA MET A 11 24.23 12.38 35.63
C MET A 11 24.17 11.71 34.25
N LEU A 12 25.20 10.95 33.88
CA LEU A 12 25.25 10.23 32.61
C LEU A 12 24.13 9.18 32.50
N HIS A 13 23.92 8.39 33.55
CA HIS A 13 22.93 7.32 33.56
C HIS A 13 21.50 7.86 33.55
N SER A 14 21.24 8.95 34.28
CA SER A 14 19.93 9.62 34.25
C SER A 14 19.61 10.23 32.89
N SER A 15 20.60 10.83 32.22
CA SER A 15 20.43 11.39 30.88
C SER A 15 20.23 10.30 29.83
N ALA A 16 21.05 9.24 29.87
CA ALA A 16 20.94 8.09 28.97
C ALA A 16 19.55 7.44 29.05
N ARG A 17 19.01 7.24 30.27
CA ARG A 17 17.67 6.67 30.46
C ARG A 17 16.59 7.54 29.79
N ARG A 18 16.69 8.87 29.91
CA ARG A 18 15.75 9.80 29.25
C ARG A 18 15.83 9.70 27.74
N PHE A 19 17.03 9.66 27.18
CA PHE A 19 17.21 9.53 25.73
C PHE A 19 16.71 8.20 25.18
N ILE A 20 16.90 7.09 25.90
CA ILE A 20 16.35 5.78 25.50
C ILE A 20 14.83 5.80 25.46
N TRP A 21 14.18 6.39 26.47
CA TRP A 21 12.72 6.50 26.46
C TRP A 21 12.22 7.47 25.39
N ALA A 22 12.92 8.58 25.18
CA ALA A 22 12.58 9.53 24.13
C ALA A 22 12.73 8.90 22.73
N SER A 23 13.81 8.17 22.47
CA SER A 23 14.04 7.51 21.18
C SER A 23 13.02 6.40 20.91
N LEU A 24 12.64 5.63 21.94
CA LEU A 24 11.58 4.63 21.83
C LEU A 24 10.22 5.27 21.55
N ALA A 25 9.90 6.40 22.21
CA ALA A 25 8.65 7.11 21.95
C ALA A 25 8.60 7.66 20.51
N VAL A 26 9.71 8.23 20.04
CA VAL A 26 9.82 8.73 18.66
C VAL A 26 9.72 7.60 17.64
N SER A 27 10.36 6.44 17.88
CA SER A 27 10.29 5.32 16.95
C SER A 27 8.88 4.75 16.85
N ILE A 28 8.19 4.55 17.98
CA ILE A 28 6.79 4.13 18.02
C ILE A 28 5.91 5.14 17.28
N GLY A 29 6.08 6.44 17.56
CA GLY A 29 5.34 7.51 16.88
C GLY A 29 5.52 7.50 15.37
N ALA A 30 6.77 7.34 14.90
CA ALA A 30 7.08 7.25 13.48
C ALA A 30 6.43 6.02 12.82
N THR A 31 6.47 4.85 13.49
CA THR A 31 5.83 3.63 12.98
C THR A 31 4.31 3.77 12.87
N VAL A 32 3.66 4.33 13.89
CA VAL A 32 2.21 4.57 13.88
C VAL A 32 1.83 5.55 12.77
N LEU A 33 2.57 6.65 12.64
CA LEU A 33 2.31 7.65 11.61
C LEU A 33 2.46 7.05 10.20
N PHE A 34 3.51 6.27 9.96
CA PHE A 34 3.73 5.60 8.68
C PHE A 34 2.60 4.61 8.36
N ASN A 35 2.15 3.83 9.35
CA ASN A 35 1.05 2.89 9.16
C ASN A 35 -0.25 3.62 8.78
N LEU A 36 -0.61 4.69 9.49
CA LEU A 36 -1.84 5.44 9.24
C LEU A 36 -1.82 6.18 7.90
N THR A 37 -0.70 6.82 7.56
CA THR A 37 -0.61 7.70 6.38
C THR A 37 -0.28 6.96 5.09
N TYR A 38 0.61 5.99 5.13
CA TYR A 38 1.06 5.27 3.94
C TYR A 38 0.32 3.94 3.77
N VAL A 39 0.42 3.05 4.76
CA VAL A 39 -0.07 1.66 4.64
C VAL A 39 -1.60 1.64 4.53
N ASN A 40 -2.30 2.27 5.46
CA ASN A 40 -3.76 2.27 5.48
C ASN A 40 -4.35 3.01 4.29
N ASN A 41 -3.76 4.14 3.88
CA ASN A 41 -4.22 4.86 2.70
C ASN A 41 -4.07 4.02 1.44
N ARG A 42 -2.88 3.41 1.24
CA ARG A 42 -2.64 2.48 0.13
C ARG A 42 -3.64 1.32 0.14
N ARG A 43 -3.86 0.69 1.29
CA ARG A 43 -4.84 -0.40 1.43
C ARG A 43 -6.24 0.03 1.00
N ARG A 44 -6.74 1.15 1.51
CA ARG A 44 -8.07 1.69 1.17
C ARG A 44 -8.19 2.00 -0.31
N ASN A 45 -7.15 2.52 -0.95
CA ASN A 45 -7.16 2.80 -2.38
C ASN A 45 -7.25 1.51 -3.21
N TYR A 46 -6.55 0.44 -2.80
CA TYR A 46 -6.70 -0.86 -3.46
C TYR A 46 -8.07 -1.47 -3.21
N GLU A 47 -8.57 -1.44 -1.98
CA GLU A 47 -9.92 -1.93 -1.64
C GLU A 47 -10.98 -1.20 -2.47
N ALA A 48 -10.88 0.13 -2.59
CA ALA A 48 -11.78 0.94 -3.41
C ALA A 48 -11.66 0.61 -4.90
N PHE A 49 -10.44 0.44 -5.42
CA PHE A 49 -10.22 0.05 -6.81
C PHE A 49 -10.88 -1.29 -7.12
N TYR A 50 -10.60 -2.33 -6.31
CA TYR A 50 -11.12 -3.68 -6.55
C TYR A 50 -12.61 -3.83 -6.26
N ALA A 51 -13.20 -3.01 -5.38
CA ALA A 51 -14.63 -3.05 -5.10
C ALA A 51 -15.49 -2.75 -6.33
N SER A 52 -14.99 -1.94 -7.28
CA SER A 52 -15.68 -1.60 -8.52
C SER A 52 -14.94 -2.07 -9.78
N TYR A 53 -13.92 -2.92 -9.64
CA TYR A 53 -13.10 -3.33 -10.79
C TYR A 53 -13.77 -4.47 -11.56
N ASP A 54 -14.25 -4.15 -12.76
CA ASP A 54 -14.68 -5.15 -13.73
C ASP A 54 -13.51 -5.48 -14.69
N PRO A 55 -12.91 -6.67 -14.59
CA PRO A 55 -11.77 -7.06 -15.42
C PRO A 55 -12.15 -7.17 -16.91
N TYR A 56 -13.39 -7.57 -17.23
CA TYR A 56 -13.81 -7.78 -18.61
C TYR A 56 -14.00 -6.45 -19.33
N LYS A 57 -14.68 -5.50 -18.68
CA LYS A 57 -14.82 -4.14 -19.21
C LYS A 57 -13.47 -3.45 -19.38
N ARG A 58 -12.57 -3.58 -18.39
CA ARG A 58 -11.23 -2.98 -18.50
C ARG A 58 -10.42 -3.60 -19.64
N MET A 59 -10.57 -4.90 -19.86
CA MET A 59 -9.89 -5.60 -20.95
C MET A 59 -10.45 -5.18 -22.33
N GLN A 60 -11.76 -4.94 -22.44
CA GLN A 60 -12.36 -4.35 -23.64
C GLN A 60 -11.80 -2.95 -23.92
N GLU A 61 -11.71 -2.09 -22.89
CA GLU A 61 -11.11 -0.75 -23.03
C GLU A 61 -9.65 -0.84 -23.54
N ILE A 62 -8.83 -1.70 -22.95
CA ILE A 62 -7.42 -1.87 -23.38
C ILE A 62 -7.33 -2.38 -24.81
N CYS A 63 -8.22 -3.29 -25.21
CA CYS A 63 -8.26 -3.85 -26.56
C CYS A 63 -8.85 -2.93 -27.61
N SER A 64 -9.66 -1.95 -27.20
CA SER A 64 -10.17 -0.88 -28.07
C SER A 64 -9.14 0.23 -28.32
N TYR A 65 -8.03 0.24 -27.59
CA TYR A 65 -6.98 1.24 -27.74
C TYR A 65 -6.21 1.07 -29.05
N GLU A 66 -6.03 2.16 -29.81
CA GLU A 66 -5.46 2.14 -31.17
C GLU A 66 -4.07 1.48 -31.23
N ARG A 67 -3.25 1.70 -30.20
CA ARG A 67 -2.02 0.94 -30.01
C ARG A 67 -2.39 -0.35 -29.30
N LYS A 68 -2.36 -1.45 -30.04
CA LYS A 68 -2.56 -2.81 -29.52
C LYS A 68 -1.51 -3.11 -28.45
N TYR A 69 -1.80 -2.76 -27.20
CA TYR A 69 -0.95 -3.07 -26.05
C TYR A 69 -0.90 -4.58 -25.77
N LEU A 70 -1.92 -5.30 -26.22
CA LEU A 70 -2.04 -6.74 -26.07
C LEU A 70 -1.85 -7.42 -27.43
N HIS A 71 -0.98 -8.44 -27.46
CA HIS A 71 -0.81 -9.30 -28.63
C HIS A 71 -2.05 -10.15 -28.93
N THR A 72 -2.80 -10.50 -27.90
CA THR A 72 -4.08 -11.22 -28.02
C THR A 72 -5.13 -10.50 -27.21
N CYS A 73 -6.25 -10.18 -27.87
CA CYS A 73 -7.41 -9.58 -27.25
C CYS A 73 -8.52 -10.63 -27.07
N PRO A 74 -9.45 -10.44 -26.12
CA PRO A 74 -10.51 -11.41 -25.84
C PRO A 74 -11.39 -11.67 -27.05
N THR A 75 -11.56 -10.67 -27.92
CA THR A 75 -12.25 -10.77 -29.20
C THR A 75 -11.55 -11.75 -30.16
N GLU A 76 -10.22 -11.74 -30.20
CA GLU A 76 -9.41 -12.69 -30.96
C GLU A 76 -9.43 -14.08 -30.32
N LEU A 77 -9.43 -14.16 -28.99
CA LEU A 77 -9.57 -15.43 -28.26
C LEU A 77 -10.97 -16.04 -28.44
N ALA A 78 -12.02 -15.23 -28.44
CA ALA A 78 -13.40 -15.64 -28.67
C ALA A 78 -13.56 -16.15 -30.11
N LYS A 79 -13.07 -15.42 -31.12
CA LYS A 79 -13.04 -15.91 -32.51
C LYS A 79 -12.29 -17.24 -32.64
N ARG A 80 -11.13 -17.38 -32.00
CA ARG A 80 -10.37 -18.65 -32.00
C ARG A 80 -11.05 -19.78 -31.25
N ALA A 81 -11.90 -19.49 -30.27
CA ALA A 81 -12.67 -20.49 -29.54
C ALA A 81 -13.90 -20.93 -30.36
N GLU A 82 -14.55 -19.99 -31.06
CA GLU A 82 -15.60 -20.26 -32.05
C GLU A 82 -15.07 -21.11 -33.21
N GLU A 83 -13.89 -20.79 -33.75
CA GLU A 83 -13.18 -21.60 -34.75
C GLU A 83 -12.87 -23.04 -34.27
N LYS A 84 -12.79 -23.24 -32.95
CA LYS A 84 -12.55 -24.54 -32.31
C LYS A 84 -13.83 -25.22 -31.80
N GLY A 85 -15.00 -24.62 -32.04
CA GLY A 85 -16.30 -25.17 -31.65
C GLY A 85 -16.58 -25.16 -30.14
N ILE A 86 -15.94 -24.28 -29.37
CA ILE A 86 -16.14 -24.16 -27.93
C ILE A 86 -17.15 -23.03 -27.67
N GLU A 87 -18.34 -23.37 -27.16
CA GLU A 87 -19.36 -22.37 -26.78
C GLU A 87 -18.88 -21.57 -25.55
N ILE A 88 -18.66 -20.27 -25.76
CA ILE A 88 -18.39 -19.34 -24.67
C ILE A 88 -19.73 -18.78 -24.20
N SER A 89 -20.00 -18.87 -22.89
CA SER A 89 -21.16 -18.20 -22.28
C SER A 89 -21.17 -16.71 -22.68
N PRO A 90 -22.34 -16.13 -23.00
CA PRO A 90 -22.41 -14.73 -23.40
C PRO A 90 -21.79 -13.83 -22.32
N LEU A 91 -20.83 -13.01 -22.75
CA LEU A 91 -20.19 -11.94 -21.98
C LEU A 91 -21.15 -10.75 -21.81
#